data_AF-A0A1V6K776-F1
#
_entry.id   AF-A0A1V6K776-F1
#
_cell.length_a   1.000
_cell.length_b   1.000
_cell.length_c   1.000
_cell.angle_alpha   90.00
_cell.angle_beta   90.00
_cell.angle_gamma   90.00
#
_symmetry.space_group_name_H-M   'P 1'
#
loop_
_entity.id
_entity.type
_entity.pdbx_description
1 polymer ?
#
loop_
_entity_poly.entity_id
_entity_poly.type
_entity_poly.pdbx_seq_one_letter_code
_entity_poly.pdbx_strand_id
1 'polypeptide(L)' 'MGAQWKQAGREAAAQKKGQLVNKLVRELIVAAKMGGGDPHLNPRLAAAVEKARKSSVTRDTIERAIKKGTGQGADSAAIE' A
#
# COMPACT_ATOMS: atom_id res chain seq x y z
N MET A 1 6.35 -30.78 19.80
CA MET A 1 6.86 -29.51 19.20
C MET A 1 7.02 -29.70 17.70
N GLY A 2 5.96 -29.45 16.92
CA GLY A 2 5.95 -29.73 15.49
C GLY A 2 6.75 -28.70 14.69
N ALA A 3 7.65 -29.17 13.82
CA ALA A 3 8.36 -28.47 12.73
C ALA A 3 8.38 -26.93 12.75
N GLN A 4 8.87 -26.32 13.84
CA GLN A 4 8.98 -24.87 14.00
C GLN A 4 9.98 -24.25 12.99
N TRP A 5 10.97 -25.04 12.54
CA TRP A 5 11.93 -24.66 11.50
C TRP A 5 11.29 -24.40 10.12
N LYS A 6 10.15 -25.05 9.80
CA LYS A 6 9.38 -24.76 8.57
C LYS A 6 8.58 -23.46 8.67
N GLN A 7 8.42 -22.90 9.87
CA GLN A 7 7.75 -21.61 10.08
C GLN A 7 8.72 -20.46 9.83
N ALA A 8 9.95 -20.53 10.34
CA ALA A 8 10.97 -19.50 10.16
C ALA A 8 11.21 -19.12 8.68
N GLY A 9 11.30 -20.10 7.77
CA GLY A 9 11.44 -19.84 6.33
C GLY A 9 10.19 -19.21 5.68
N ARG A 10 9.00 -19.58 6.15
CA ARG A 10 7.73 -18.99 5.69
C ARG A 10 7.55 -17.57 6.19
N GLU A 11 7.94 -17.30 7.43
CA GLU A 11 7.91 -15.97 8.05
C GLU A 11 8.84 -15.00 7.31
N ALA A 12 10.06 -15.42 6.97
CA ALA A 12 10.99 -14.59 6.19
C ALA A 12 10.44 -14.23 4.80
N ALA A 13 9.76 -15.16 4.12
CA ALA A 13 9.12 -14.90 2.84
C ALA A 13 7.91 -13.96 2.98
N ALA A 14 7.11 -14.13 4.04
CA ALA A 14 5.98 -13.25 4.34
C ALA A 14 6.43 -11.83 4.69
N GLN A 15 7.53 -11.67 5.44
CA GLN A 15 8.14 -10.38 5.77
C GLN A 15 8.54 -9.61 4.50
N LYS A 16 9.23 -10.27 3.56
CA LYS A 16 9.63 -9.65 2.29
C LYS A 16 8.42 -9.19 1.46
N LYS A 17 7.36 -10.00 1.41
CA LYS A 17 6.10 -9.63 0.75
C LYS A 17 5.40 -8.45 1.45
N GLY A 18 5.34 -8.46 2.78
CA GLY A 18 4.77 -7.36 3.57
C GLY A 18 5.51 -6.04 3.36
N GLN A 19 6.83 -6.06 3.24
CA GLN A 19 7.63 -4.86 2.93
C GLN A 19 7.32 -4.29 1.55
N LEU A 20 7.12 -5.14 0.53
CA LEU A 20 6.73 -4.70 -0.81
C LEU A 20 5.35 -4.05 -0.81
N VAL A 21 4.38 -4.68 -0.14
CA VAL A 21 3.02 -4.12 0.02
C VAL A 21 3.08 -2.76 0.72
N ASN A 22 3.84 -2.64 1.81
CA ASN A 22 3.99 -1.37 2.52
C ASN A 22 4.60 -0.26 1.65
N LYS A 23 5.58 -0.58 0.79
CA LYS A 23 6.16 0.39 -0.15
C LYS A 23 5.12 0.88 -1.17
N LEU A 24 4.30 -0.02 -1.71
CA LEU A 24 3.24 0.31 -2.67
C LEU A 24 2.12 1.14 -2.04
N VAL A 25 1.72 0.81 -0.81
CA VAL A 25 0.73 1.60 -0.05
C VAL A 25 1.23 3.02 0.20
N ARG A 26 2.49 3.19 0.60
CA ARG A 26 3.10 4.53 0.76
C ARG A 26 3.16 5.28 -0.57
N GLU A 27 3.51 4.60 -1.66
CA GLU A 27 3.53 5.17 -3.01
C GLU A 27 2.14 5.67 -3.44
N LEU A 28 1.08 4.92 -3.15
CA LEU A 28 -0.32 5.31 -3.37
C LEU A 28 -0.72 6.56 -2.56
N ILE A 29 -0.38 6.59 -1.26
CA ILE A 29 -0.69 7.73 -0.37
C ILE A 29 -0.01 9.01 -0.88
N VAL A 30 1.27 8.93 -1.24
CA VAL A 30 2.03 10.09 -1.75
C VAL A 30 1.48 10.55 -3.09
N ALA A 31 1.16 9.63 -4.00
CA ALA A 31 0.56 9.97 -5.28
C ALA A 31 -0.81 10.67 -5.10
N ALA A 32 -1.65 10.14 -4.22
CA ALA A 32 -2.96 10.72 -3.90
C ALA A 32 -2.85 12.08 -3.19
N LYS A 33 -1.84 12.29 -2.33
CA LYS A 33 -1.57 13.59 -1.69
C LYS A 33 -1.13 14.67 -2.69
N MET A 34 -0.35 14.30 -3.70
CA MET A 34 0.23 15.24 -4.66
C MET A 34 -0.75 15.66 -5.77
N GLY A 35 -1.64 14.76 -6.20
CA GLY A 35 -2.47 14.98 -7.40
C GLY A 35 -3.94 14.65 -7.22
N GLY A 36 -4.42 14.49 -5.99
CA GLY A 36 -5.81 14.13 -5.71
C GLY A 36 -6.08 12.63 -5.84
N GLY A 37 -7.27 12.22 -5.38
CA GLY A 37 -7.65 10.81 -5.23
C GLY A 37 -8.16 10.13 -6.48
N ASP A 38 -8.21 10.85 -7.60
CA ASP A 38 -8.76 10.34 -8.85
C ASP A 38 -7.65 9.73 -9.73
N PRO A 39 -7.69 8.40 -9.99
CA PRO A 39 -6.70 7.75 -10.85
C PRO A 39 -6.73 8.24 -12.30
N HIS A 40 -7.87 8.77 -12.77
CA HIS A 40 -8.01 9.29 -14.13
C HIS A 40 -7.37 10.66 -14.32
N LEU A 41 -7.28 11.46 -13.25
CA LEU A 41 -6.69 12.80 -13.28
C LEU A 41 -5.21 12.80 -12.86
N ASN A 42 -4.71 11.66 -12.36
CA ASN A 42 -3.37 11.52 -11.84
C ASN A 42 -2.67 10.26 -12.40
N PRO A 43 -1.82 10.38 -13.44
CA PRO A 43 -1.14 9.24 -14.05
C PRO A 43 -0.18 8.54 -13.08
N ARG A 44 0.35 9.25 -12.09
CA ARG A 44 1.20 8.66 -11.04
C ARG A 44 0.39 7.75 -10.13
N LEU A 45 -0.84 8.14 -9.79
CA LEU A 45 -1.74 7.31 -9.01
C LEU A 45 -2.19 6.08 -9.81
N ALA A 46 -2.54 6.24 -11.09
CA ALA A 46 -2.90 5.13 -11.97
C ALA A 46 -1.79 4.06 -12.04
N ALA A 47 -0.54 4.47 -12.28
CA ALA A 47 0.60 3.57 -12.33
C ALA A 47 0.83 2.84 -10.99
N ALA A 48 0.70 3.56 -9.87
CA ALA A 48 0.81 2.97 -8.54
C ALA A 48 -0.30 1.95 -8.25
N VAL A 49 -1.54 2.23 -8.68
CA VAL A 49 -2.68 1.31 -8.55
C VAL A 49 -2.45 0.03 -9.37
N GLU A 50 -1.97 0.15 -10.61
CA GLU A 50 -1.66 -1.03 -11.43
C GLU A 50 -0.57 -1.89 -10.79
N LYS A 51 0.49 -1.27 -10.27
CA LYS A 51 1.59 -1.96 -9.60
C LYS A 51 1.13 -2.65 -8.30
N ALA A 52 0.24 -2.01 -7.54
CA ALA A 52 -0.40 -2.58 -6.36
C ALA A 52 -1.25 -3.81 -6.71
N ARG A 53 -2.06 -3.72 -7.78
CA ARG A 53 -2.86 -4.87 -8.28
C ARG A 53 -1.98 -6.04 -8.72
N LYS A 54 -0.88 -5.77 -9.43
CA LYS A 54 0.10 -6.80 -9.85
C LYS A 54 0.79 -7.48 -8.66
N SER A 55 0.95 -6.76 -7.54
CA SER A 55 1.61 -7.26 -6.33
C SER A 55 0.63 -7.89 -5.33
N SER A 56 -0.58 -8.24 -5.76
CA SER A 56 -1.64 -8.85 -4.94
C SER A 56 -2.08 -8.00 -3.74
N VAL A 57 -1.97 -6.67 -3.84
CA VAL A 57 -2.60 -5.77 -2.86
C VAL A 57 -4.11 -5.79 -3.06
N THR A 58 -4.87 -5.93 -1.98
CA THR A 58 -6.33 -5.96 -2.05
C THR A 58 -6.90 -4.60 -2.44
N ARG A 59 -8.04 -4.60 -3.14
CA ARG A 59 -8.68 -3.34 -3.60
C ARG A 59 -9.08 -2.43 -2.43
N ASP A 60 -9.55 -3.01 -1.32
CA ASP A 60 -9.84 -2.28 -0.08
C ASP A 60 -8.60 -1.56 0.47
N THR A 61 -7.43 -2.18 0.43
CA THR A 61 -6.17 -1.55 0.86
C THR A 61 -5.79 -0.37 -0.04
N ILE A 62 -5.99 -0.50 -1.36
CA ILE A 62 -5.74 0.57 -2.33
C ILE A 62 -6.68 1.76 -2.07
N GLU A 63 -7.97 1.50 -1.89
CA GLU A 63 -8.97 2.54 -1.61
C GLU A 63 -8.70 3.25 -0.28
N ARG A 64 -8.33 2.51 0.78
CA ARG A 64 -7.89 3.11 2.06
C ARG A 64 -6.65 3.99 1.89
N ALA A 65 -5.66 3.52 1.12
CA ALA A 65 -4.44 4.29 0.85
C ALA A 65 -4.74 5.59 0.11
N ILE A 66 -5.63 5.56 -0.88
CA ILE A 66 -6.08 6.74 -1.62
C ILE A 66 -6.81 7.72 -0.70
N LYS A 67 -7.80 7.24 0.06
CA LYS A 67 -8.55 8.06 1.03
C LYS A 67 -7.64 8.70 2.09
N LYS A 68 -6.62 7.97 2.54
CA LYS A 68 -5.60 8.48 3.46
C LYS A 68 -4.72 9.55 2.80
N GLY A 69 -4.37 9.39 1.53
CA GLY A 69 -3.59 10.38 0.78
C GLY A 69 -4.35 11.66 0.45
N THR A 70 -5.67 11.59 0.23
CA THR A 70 -6.52 12.78 -0.05
C THR A 70 -6.98 13.53 1.19
N GLY A 71 -6.62 13.08 2.39
CA GLY A 71 -7.08 13.69 3.65
C GLY A 71 -8.54 13.37 4.00
N GLN A 72 -9.19 12.47 3.28
CA GLN A 72 -10.52 11.94 3.65
C GLN A 72 -10.43 10.86 4.75
N GLY A 73 -9.22 10.39 5.07
CA GLY A 73 -8.93 9.64 6.29
C GLY A 73 -8.37 10.57 7.35
N ALA A 74 -8.90 10.48 8.57
CA ALA A 74 -8.65 11.35 9.75
C ALA A 74 -7.20 11.35 10.31
N ASP A 75 -6.17 11.23 9.47
CA ASP A 75 -4.75 11.15 9.84
C ASP A 75 -3.92 12.34 9.31
N SER A 76 -4.54 13.37 8.73
CA SER A 76 -3.82 14.55 8.20
C SER A 76 -3.31 15.52 9.27
N ALA A 77 -3.25 15.10 10.54
CA ALA A 77 -2.81 15.92 11.68
C ALA A 77 -1.53 15.40 12.39
N ALA A 78 -0.85 14.36 11.90
CA ALA A 78 0.25 13.72 12.65
C ALA A 78 1.51 13.46 11.82
N ILE A 79 1.91 14.42 10.98
CA ILE A 79 3.31 14.50 10.50
C ILE A 79 3.79 15.92 10.77
N GLU A 80 4.12 16.17 12.03
CA GLU A 80 5.17 17.10 12.44
C GLU A 80 6.30 16.27 13.06
#